data_AF-A0A956M2A3-F1
#
_entry.id   AF-A0A956M2A3-F1
#
_cell.length_a   1.000
_cell.length_b   1.000
_cell.length_c   1.000
_cell.angle_alpha   90.00
_cell.angle_beta   90.00
_cell.angle_gamma   90.00
#
_symmetry.space_group_name_H-M   'P 1'
#
loop_
_entity.id
_entity.type
_entity.pdbx_description
1 polymer ?
#
loop_
_entity_poly.entity_id
_entity_poly.type
_entity_poly.pdbx_seq_one_letter_code
_entity_poly.pdbx_strand_id
1 'polypeptide(L)'
;MEQTDSTAQEKGPDRSQSRQLAALAYFLVGLSGLLLLTFRRDDSFVRFHALQSVVATVAALILGLVLRILGILPLIGFLYLYLFRVYTAILFVYWIFLMLRAYQGARYKIPYLGNIVDRQVG
;
A
#
# COMPACT_ATOMS: atom_id res chain seq x y z
N MET A 1 -46.02 0.98 -9.88
CA MET A 1 -45.47 0.62 -8.56
C MET A 1 -44.26 -0.25 -8.82
N GLU A 2 -43.05 0.34 -8.85
CA GLU A 2 -41.79 -0.39 -8.64
C GLU A 2 -40.70 0.65 -8.30
N GLN A 3 -40.97 1.43 -7.24
CA GLN A 3 -40.02 2.32 -6.58
C GLN A 3 -39.50 1.61 -5.32
N THR A 4 -38.93 0.41 -5.41
CA THR A 4 -38.32 -0.25 -4.24
C THR A 4 -37.27 -1.28 -4.64
N ASP A 5 -36.25 -0.90 -5.42
CA ASP A 5 -34.96 -1.64 -5.35
C ASP A 5 -33.71 -0.78 -5.61
N SER A 6 -33.89 0.54 -5.72
CA SER A 6 -32.76 1.50 -5.74
C SER A 6 -32.29 1.87 -4.32
N THR A 7 -32.50 0.98 -3.35
CA THR A 7 -32.03 1.11 -1.98
C THR A 7 -30.70 0.38 -1.81
N ALA A 8 -29.59 0.97 -2.28
CA ALA A 8 -28.23 0.70 -1.76
C ALA A 8 -27.09 1.53 -2.42
N GLN A 9 -27.36 2.69 -3.02
CA GLN A 9 -26.28 3.68 -3.22
C GLN A 9 -25.98 4.34 -1.87
N GLU A 10 -25.21 3.64 -1.02
CA GLU A 10 -24.65 4.22 0.20
C GLU A 10 -23.81 5.45 -0.12
N LYS A 11 -24.17 6.57 0.49
CA LYS A 11 -23.48 7.86 0.40
C LYS A 11 -22.06 7.77 0.96
N GLY A 12 -21.10 7.64 0.06
CA GLY A 12 -19.68 7.94 0.25
C GLY A 12 -19.14 8.63 -1.03
N PRO A 13 -17.92 9.18 -1.03
CA PRO A 13 -17.29 9.67 -2.26
C PRO A 13 -17.41 8.63 -3.38
N ASP A 14 -17.60 9.10 -4.62
CA ASP A 14 -17.81 8.22 -5.79
C ASP A 14 -16.85 7.04 -5.75
N ARG A 15 -17.38 5.80 -5.78
CA ARG A 15 -16.59 4.57 -5.66
C ARG A 15 -15.43 4.54 -6.66
N SER A 16 -15.57 5.19 -7.82
CA SER A 16 -14.48 5.31 -8.80
C SER A 16 -13.34 6.22 -8.30
N GLN A 17 -13.68 7.36 -7.69
CA GLN A 17 -12.72 8.29 -7.09
C GLN A 17 -11.98 7.66 -5.90
N SER A 18 -12.70 6.95 -5.03
CA SER A 18 -12.10 6.23 -3.90
C SER A 18 -11.05 5.20 -4.35
N ARG A 19 -11.33 4.47 -5.45
CA ARG A 19 -10.38 3.52 -6.06
C ARG A 19 -9.15 4.22 -6.62
N GLN A 20 -9.33 5.34 -7.32
CA GLN A 20 -8.22 6.12 -7.85
C GLN A 20 -7.34 6.68 -6.73
N LEU A 21 -7.96 7.23 -5.68
CA LEU A 21 -7.24 7.77 -4.51
C LEU A 21 -6.52 6.66 -3.73
N ALA A 22 -7.15 5.49 -3.56
CA ALA A 22 -6.53 4.34 -2.93
C ALA A 22 -5.32 3.82 -3.73
N ALA A 23 -5.38 3.81 -5.06
CA ALA A 23 -4.22 3.52 -5.90
C ALA A 23 -3.14 4.60 -5.78
N LEU A 24 -3.55 5.88 -5.75
CA LEU A 24 -2.65 7.03 -5.61
C LEU A 24 -1.88 7.01 -4.28
N ALA A 25 -2.43 6.41 -3.23
CA ALA A 25 -1.71 6.19 -1.97
C ALA A 25 -0.35 5.50 -2.13
N TYR A 26 -0.21 4.64 -3.14
CA TYR A 26 1.03 3.94 -3.43
C TYR A 26 1.98 4.72 -4.35
N PHE A 27 1.46 5.69 -5.14
CA PHE A 27 2.18 6.33 -6.24
C PHE A 27 3.51 6.98 -5.85
N LEU A 28 3.57 7.72 -4.75
CA LEU A 28 4.78 8.37 -4.26
C LEU A 28 5.46 7.56 -3.14
N VAL A 29 5.47 6.23 -3.27
CA VAL A 29 6.14 5.30 -2.33
C VAL A 29 5.74 5.63 -0.88
N GLY A 30 4.43 5.59 -0.60
CA GLY A 30 3.86 5.85 0.72
C GLY A 30 3.75 7.33 1.13
N LEU A 31 4.44 8.26 0.47
CA LEU A 31 4.35 9.69 0.79
C LEU A 31 2.96 10.25 0.46
N SER A 32 2.40 9.86 -0.69
CA SER A 32 1.02 10.18 -1.06
C SER A 32 0.00 9.54 -0.10
N GLY A 33 0.30 8.36 0.42
CA GLY A 33 -0.48 7.73 1.50
C GLY A 33 -0.55 8.59 2.77
N LEU A 34 0.57 9.16 3.21
CA LEU A 34 0.60 10.04 4.38
C LEU A 34 -0.30 11.27 4.22
N LEU A 35 -0.27 11.90 3.04
CA LEU A 35 -1.17 13.01 2.70
C LEU A 35 -2.64 12.55 2.76
N LEU A 36 -2.97 11.44 2.09
CA LEU A 36 -4.33 10.93 2.02
C LEU A 36 -4.90 10.53 3.39
N LEU A 37 -4.05 10.06 4.31
CA LEU A 37 -4.46 9.78 5.69
C LEU A 37 -4.98 11.04 6.41
N THR A 38 -4.48 12.20 6.02
CA THR A 38 -4.87 13.50 6.60
C THR A 38 -6.10 14.09 5.88
N PHE A 39 -6.14 14.00 4.55
CA PHE A 39 -7.16 14.65 3.70
C PHE A 39 -8.43 13.81 3.45
N ARG A 40 -8.35 12.48 3.51
CA ARG A 40 -9.48 11.56 3.25
C ARG A 40 -9.82 10.78 4.52
N ARG A 41 -10.28 11.47 5.55
CA ARG A 41 -10.60 10.88 6.88
C ARG A 41 -11.94 10.14 6.91
N ASP A 42 -12.83 10.52 6.01
CA ASP A 42 -14.20 10.02 5.82
C ASP A 42 -14.26 8.71 5.03
N ASP A 43 -13.23 8.41 4.24
CA ASP A 43 -13.17 7.21 3.39
C ASP A 43 -12.28 6.12 4.00
N SER A 44 -12.91 5.14 4.67
CA SER A 44 -12.21 3.99 5.27
C SER A 44 -11.43 3.15 4.26
N PHE A 45 -11.84 3.10 2.99
CA PHE A 45 -11.15 2.38 1.94
C PHE A 45 -9.85 3.09 1.54
N VAL A 46 -9.91 4.40 1.29
CA VAL A 46 -8.72 5.21 1.02
C VAL A 46 -7.78 5.21 2.21
N ARG A 47 -8.29 5.29 3.44
CA ARG A 47 -7.47 5.22 4.67
C ARG A 47 -6.74 3.89 4.84
N PHE A 48 -7.40 2.78 4.54
CA PHE A 48 -6.77 1.46 4.57
C PHE A 48 -5.55 1.42 3.64
N HIS A 49 -5.71 1.84 2.39
CA HIS A 49 -4.63 1.83 1.40
C HIS A 49 -3.56 2.88 1.69
N ALA A 50 -3.94 4.05 2.19
CA ALA A 50 -3.04 5.10 2.68
C ALA A 50 -2.14 4.57 3.80
N LEU A 51 -2.72 4.00 4.85
CA LEU A 51 -1.95 3.46 5.97
C LEU A 51 -1.08 2.28 5.53
N GLN A 52 -1.65 1.36 4.73
CA GLN A 52 -0.90 0.22 4.19
C GLN A 52 0.29 0.67 3.33
N SER A 53 0.16 1.73 2.53
CA SER A 53 1.27 2.26 1.71
C SER A 53 2.40 2.84 2.57
N VAL A 54 2.07 3.55 3.66
CA VAL A 54 3.05 4.11 4.61
C VAL A 54 3.78 2.97 5.32
N VAL A 55 3.03 2.04 5.90
CA VAL A 55 3.59 0.89 6.64
C VAL A 55 4.45 0.00 5.74
N ALA A 56 3.99 -0.31 4.52
CA ALA A 56 4.76 -1.10 3.56
C ALA A 56 6.06 -0.39 3.14
N THR A 57 6.02 0.94 2.96
CA THR A 57 7.21 1.74 2.65
C THR A 57 8.21 1.69 3.79
N VAL A 58 7.77 1.93 5.03
CA VAL A 58 8.65 1.87 6.21
C VAL A 58 9.29 0.48 6.35
N ALA A 59 8.51 -0.60 6.19
CA ALA A 59 9.02 -1.96 6.22
C ALA A 59 10.08 -2.21 5.12
N ALA A 60 9.84 -1.75 3.89
CA ALA A 60 10.79 -1.84 2.79
C ALA A 60 12.07 -1.02 3.03
N LEU A 61 11.97 0.14 3.69
CA LEU A 61 13.14 0.94 4.05
C LEU A 61 14.00 0.23 5.10
N ILE A 62 13.38 -0.35 6.14
CA ILE A 62 14.07 -1.10 7.19
C ILE A 62 14.80 -2.30 6.59
N LEU A 63 14.13 -3.12 5.80
CA LEU A 63 14.74 -4.30 5.17
C LEU A 63 15.86 -3.91 4.19
N GLY A 64 15.67 -2.82 3.43
CA GLY A 64 16.70 -2.27 2.56
C GLY A 64 17.93 -1.77 3.32
N LEU A 65 17.76 -1.20 4.51
CA LEU A 65 18.86 -0.80 5.38
C LEU A 65 19.65 -2.01 5.89
N VAL A 66 18.96 -3.07 6.34
CA VAL A 66 19.59 -4.32 6.77
C VAL A 66 20.44 -4.91 5.64
N LEU A 67 19.90 -5.01 4.44
CA LEU A 67 20.64 -5.53 3.27
C LEU A 67 21.88 -4.69 2.96
N ARG A 68 21.80 -3.35 3.06
CA ARG A 68 22.96 -2.47 2.86
C ARG A 68 24.08 -2.72 3.87
N ILE A 69 23.75 -2.95 5.14
CA ILE A 69 24.73 -3.25 6.18
C ILE A 69 25.47 -4.56 5.86
N LEU A 70 24.75 -5.59 5.39
CA LEU A 70 25.36 -6.86 4.95
C LEU A 70 26.33 -6.66 3.77
N GLY A 71 26.05 -5.71 2.88
CA GLY A 71 26.89 -5.38 1.73
C GLY A 71 28.23 -4.72 2.05
N ILE A 72 28.43 -4.24 3.29
CA ILE A 72 29.69 -3.62 3.74
C ILE A 72 30.79 -4.68 3.90
N LEU A 73 30.42 -5.95 4.07
CA LEU A 73 31.38 -7.04 4.25
C LEU A 73 32.18 -7.29 2.94
N PRO A 74 33.51 -7.09 2.93
CA PRO A 74 34.31 -7.05 1.70
C PRO A 74 34.34 -8.37 0.91
N LEU A 75 33.98 -9.50 1.52
CA LEU A 75 33.94 -10.81 0.86
C LEU A 75 32.60 -11.11 0.16
N ILE A 76 31.54 -10.33 0.39
CA ILE A 76 30.15 -10.67 0.02
C ILE A 76 29.62 -9.75 -1.10
N GLY A 77 30.44 -8.83 -1.61
CA GLY A 77 30.01 -7.77 -2.53
C GLY A 77 29.17 -8.23 -3.73
N PHE A 78 29.56 -9.31 -4.43
CA PHE A 78 28.80 -9.83 -5.58
C PHE A 78 27.45 -10.44 -5.16
N LEU A 79 27.42 -11.18 -4.06
CA LEU A 79 26.18 -11.76 -3.53
C LEU A 79 25.24 -10.65 -3.04
N TYR A 80 25.76 -9.60 -2.40
CA TYR A 80 25.00 -8.42 -2.03
C TYR A 80 24.36 -7.73 -3.24
N LEU A 81 25.13 -7.48 -4.31
CA LEU A 81 24.60 -6.86 -5.53
C LEU A 81 23.46 -7.66 -6.13
N TYR A 82 23.60 -8.99 -6.19
CA TYR A 82 22.54 -9.88 -6.67
C TYR A 82 21.29 -9.82 -5.77
N LEU A 83 21.46 -10.00 -4.47
CA LEU A 83 20.35 -9.96 -3.50
C LEU A 83 19.62 -8.62 -3.51
N PHE A 84 20.36 -7.51 -3.61
CA PHE A 84 19.77 -6.18 -3.68
C PHE A 84 18.94 -6.00 -4.95
N ARG A 85 19.41 -6.48 -6.11
CA ARG A 85 18.65 -6.42 -7.37
C ARG A 85 17.37 -7.25 -7.31
N VAL A 86 17.46 -8.49 -6.81
CA VAL A 86 16.31 -9.37 -6.61
C VAL A 86 15.30 -8.74 -5.65
N TYR A 87 15.78 -8.21 -4.53
CA TYR A 87 14.96 -7.52 -3.53
C TYR A 87 14.18 -6.35 -4.16
N THR A 88 14.86 -5.46 -4.88
CA THR A 88 14.23 -4.32 -5.54
C THR A 88 13.20 -4.74 -6.60
N ALA A 89 13.47 -5.82 -7.33
CA ALA A 89 12.55 -6.32 -8.35
C ALA A 89 11.27 -6.90 -7.72
N ILE A 90 11.41 -7.70 -6.67
CA ILE A 90 10.27 -8.25 -5.92
C ILE A 90 9.42 -7.12 -5.33
N LEU A 91 10.06 -6.13 -4.70
CA LEU A 91 9.34 -4.97 -4.16
C LEU A 91 8.60 -4.19 -5.23
N PHE A 92 9.21 -3.97 -6.39
CA PHE A 92 8.58 -3.24 -7.48
C PHE A 92 7.35 -3.97 -8.02
N VAL A 93 7.44 -5.28 -8.25
CA VAL A 93 6.30 -6.10 -8.68
C VAL A 93 5.20 -6.09 -7.62
N TYR A 94 5.56 -6.25 -6.35
CA TYR A 94 4.59 -6.24 -5.25
C TYR A 94 3.91 -4.88 -5.09
N TRP A 95 4.64 -3.79 -5.26
CA TRP A 95 4.12 -2.42 -5.23
C TRP A 95 3.07 -2.19 -6.33
N ILE A 96 3.38 -2.59 -7.57
CA ILE A 96 2.41 -2.54 -8.67
C ILE A 96 1.18 -3.39 -8.35
N PHE A 97 1.38 -4.60 -7.83
CA PHE A 97 0.28 -5.48 -7.44
C PHE A 97 -0.65 -4.81 -6.42
N LEU A 98 -0.12 -4.17 -5.37
CA LEU A 98 -0.94 -3.45 -4.38
C LEU A 98 -1.72 -2.28 -5.01
N MET A 99 -1.07 -1.53 -5.89
CA MET A 99 -1.71 -0.42 -6.61
C MET A 99 -2.85 -0.91 -7.51
N LEU A 100 -2.66 -2.02 -8.23
CA LEU A 100 -3.71 -2.65 -9.06
C LEU A 100 -4.88 -3.16 -8.21
N ARG A 101 -4.60 -3.82 -7.09
CA ARG A 101 -5.65 -4.30 -6.17
C ARG A 101 -6.46 -3.14 -5.59
N ALA A 102 -5.80 -2.04 -5.21
CA ALA A 102 -6.47 -0.83 -4.75
C ALA A 102 -7.35 -0.22 -5.84
N TYR A 103 -6.85 -0.14 -7.07
CA TYR A 103 -7.61 0.36 -8.22
C TYR A 103 -8.83 -0.52 -8.55
N GLN A 104 -8.72 -1.83 -8.37
CA GLN A 104 -9.82 -2.79 -8.53
C GLN A 104 -10.85 -2.71 -7.38
N GLY A 105 -10.59 -1.93 -6.33
CA GLY A 105 -11.48 -1.82 -5.17
C GLY A 105 -11.29 -2.94 -4.13
N ALA A 106 -10.18 -3.70 -4.20
CA ALA A 106 -9.92 -4.81 -3.31
C ALA A 106 -9.00 -4.41 -2.15
N ARG A 107 -9.45 -4.62 -0.90
CA ARG A 107 -8.61 -4.52 0.31
C ARG A 107 -7.73 -5.77 0.45
N TYR A 108 -6.64 -5.80 -0.31
CA TYR A 108 -5.62 -6.84 -0.12
C TYR A 108 -4.80 -6.53 1.13
N LYS A 109 -4.85 -7.42 2.11
CA LYS A 109 -4.07 -7.33 3.35
C LYS A 109 -2.71 -7.95 3.14
N ILE A 110 -1.65 -7.16 3.34
CA ILE A 110 -0.29 -7.69 3.34
C ILE A 110 -0.16 -8.67 4.51
N PRO A 111 0.31 -9.92 4.31
CA PRO A 111 0.56 -10.84 5.42
C PRO A 111 1.47 -10.18 6.47
N TYR A 112 1.20 -10.43 7.76
CA TYR A 112 1.89 -9.83 8.93
C TYR A 112 1.65 -8.32 9.16
N LEU A 113 1.53 -7.50 8.12
CA LEU A 113 1.29 -6.05 8.25
C LEU A 113 -0.20 -5.66 8.24
N GLY A 114 -1.05 -6.47 7.61
CA GLY A 114 -2.48 -6.19 7.45
C GLY A 114 -3.24 -6.09 8.77
N ASN A 115 -2.85 -6.90 9.78
CA ASN A 115 -3.45 -6.85 11.11
C ASN A 115 -3.13 -5.55 11.87
N ILE A 116 -2.01 -4.89 11.54
CA ILE A 116 -1.65 -3.57 12.11
C ILE A 116 -2.52 -2.50 11.48
N VAL A 117 -2.71 -2.57 10.15
CA VAL A 117 -3.54 -1.63 9.39
C VAL A 117 -5.00 -1.72 9.81
N ASP A 118 -5.55 -2.92 9.92
CA ASP A 118 -6.95 -3.13 10.29
C ASP A 118 -7.28 -2.57 11.69
N ARG A 119 -6.36 -2.70 12.66
CA ARG A 119 -6.58 -2.18 14.02
C ARG A 119 -6.61 -0.66 14.11
N GLN A 120 -6.05 0.06 13.14
CA GLN A 120 -5.98 1.53 13.15
C GLN A 120 -7.05 2.19 12.27
N VAL A 121 -7.68 1.41 11.39
CA VAL A 121 -8.75 1.88 10.49
C VAL A 121 -10.13 1.46 10.99
N GLY A 122 -10.20 0.49 11.91
CA GLY A 122 -11.41 0.11 12.65
C GLY A 122 -11.82 1.12 13.71
#